data_AF-A0A2I1CLE0-F1
#
_entry.id   AF-A0A2I1CLE0-F1
#
_cell.length_a   1.000
_cell.length_b   1.000
_cell.length_c   1.000
_cell.angle_alpha   90.00
_cell.angle_beta   90.00
_cell.angle_gamma   90.00
#
_symmetry.space_group_name_H-M   'P 1'
#
loop_
_entity.id
_entity.type
_entity.pdbx_description
1 polymer ?
#
loop_
_entity_poly.entity_id
_entity_poly.type
_entity_poly.pdbx_seq_one_letter_code
_entity_poly.pdbx_strand_id
1 'polypeptide(L)'
;MLPTPSTEHVSFDTIYEPSEDSYLFLDTLSSVSESEWLSARFNSTSTSTNTTAPLVVEVGTGSGVVLAFVAANSHEIFGRRDILTLGTDVNRYACLSTRTTVKTAIQERQAAAALKSTHIASVLGDLCSPLRPGSVDVLLFNPPYVPTEELPRLPLVTEQEAAAAAEPLSRSAKFERDSYYLSLTGWKAESVGNSGTQAGWEKLVIVRIWRDDSQ
;
A
#
# COMPACT_ATOMS: atom_id res chain seq x y z
N MET A 1 10.08 1.45 -17.25
CA MET A 1 8.81 1.29 -16.53
C MET A 1 8.44 -0.17 -16.53
N LEU A 2 8.04 -0.69 -15.38
CA LEU A 2 7.56 -2.07 -15.24
C LEU A 2 6.12 -2.17 -15.78
N PRO A 3 5.68 -3.33 -16.28
CA PRO A 3 4.36 -3.46 -16.88
C PRO A 3 3.25 -3.40 -15.81
N THR A 4 2.21 -2.62 -16.11
CA THR A 4 0.98 -2.57 -15.32
C THR A 4 0.18 -3.87 -15.50
N PRO A 5 -0.30 -4.50 -14.41
CA PRO A 5 -1.18 -5.67 -14.49
C PRO A 5 -2.47 -5.40 -15.23
N SER A 6 -2.98 -6.41 -15.95
CA SER A 6 -4.30 -6.33 -16.56
C SER A 6 -5.41 -6.37 -15.50
N THR A 7 -6.37 -5.45 -15.64
CA THR A 7 -7.62 -5.40 -14.87
C THR A 7 -8.85 -5.57 -15.75
N GLU A 8 -8.72 -6.16 -16.95
CA GLU A 8 -9.83 -6.33 -17.91
C GLU A 8 -11.00 -7.15 -17.35
N HIS A 9 -10.76 -8.05 -16.39
CA HIS A 9 -11.79 -8.85 -15.74
C HIS A 9 -12.59 -8.09 -14.66
N VAL A 10 -12.19 -6.86 -14.33
CA VAL A 10 -12.78 -6.09 -13.23
C VAL A 10 -14.00 -5.32 -13.74
N SER A 11 -15.13 -5.46 -13.05
CA SER A 11 -16.32 -4.62 -13.28
C SER A 11 -16.19 -3.33 -12.47
N PHE A 12 -16.00 -2.21 -13.16
CA PHE A 12 -15.82 -0.89 -12.56
C PHE A 12 -17.14 -0.22 -12.14
N ASP A 13 -18.28 -0.88 -12.33
CA ASP A 13 -19.58 -0.40 -11.81
C ASP A 13 -19.60 -0.35 -10.27
N THR A 14 -18.78 -1.19 -9.63
CA THR A 14 -18.75 -1.36 -8.17
C THR A 14 -17.35 -1.36 -7.57
N ILE A 15 -16.32 -1.27 -8.41
CA ILE A 15 -14.91 -1.36 -8.00
C ILE A 15 -14.16 -0.16 -8.54
N TYR A 16 -13.24 0.37 -7.75
CA TYR A 16 -12.38 1.47 -8.14
C TYR A 16 -11.54 1.11 -9.38
N GLU A 17 -11.67 1.92 -10.43
CA GLU A 17 -10.84 1.83 -11.64
C GLU A 17 -9.47 2.46 -11.38
N PRO A 18 -8.36 1.80 -11.76
CA PRO A 18 -7.03 2.40 -11.65
C PRO A 18 -6.95 3.77 -12.32
N SER A 19 -6.60 4.78 -11.54
CA SER A 19 -6.49 6.17 -11.99
C SER A 19 -5.11 6.76 -11.71
N GLU A 20 -4.94 8.08 -11.88
CA GLU A 20 -3.67 8.79 -11.71
C GLU A 20 -2.97 8.49 -10.37
N ASP A 21 -3.74 8.36 -9.30
CA ASP A 21 -3.26 7.98 -7.97
C ASP A 21 -2.63 6.59 -7.93
N SER A 22 -3.27 5.64 -8.59
CA SER A 22 -2.83 4.25 -8.72
C SER A 22 -1.54 4.19 -9.52
N TYR A 23 -1.48 4.90 -10.66
CA TYR A 23 -0.28 4.95 -11.50
C TYR A 23 0.88 5.66 -10.81
N LEU A 24 0.63 6.74 -10.07
CA LEU A 24 1.64 7.37 -9.24
C LEU A 24 2.20 6.40 -8.19
N PHE A 25 1.35 5.55 -7.61
CA PHE A 25 1.79 4.51 -6.68
C PHE A 25 2.72 3.51 -7.38
N LEU A 26 2.35 3.01 -8.57
CA LEU A 26 3.18 2.06 -9.33
C LEU A 26 4.53 2.67 -9.73
N ASP A 27 4.51 3.92 -10.20
CA ASP A 27 5.72 4.67 -10.56
C ASP A 27 6.62 4.88 -9.36
N THR A 28 6.04 5.19 -8.19
CA THR A 28 6.80 5.35 -6.95
C THR A 28 7.46 4.04 -6.53
N LEU A 29 6.70 2.93 -6.50
CA LEU A 29 7.21 1.60 -6.11
C LEU A 29 8.29 1.07 -7.07
N SER A 30 8.22 1.45 -8.35
CA SER A 30 9.21 1.07 -9.36
C SER A 30 10.32 2.09 -9.58
N SER A 31 10.30 3.20 -8.85
CA SER A 31 11.38 4.18 -8.87
C SER A 31 12.67 3.58 -8.33
N VAL A 32 13.81 4.04 -8.83
CA VAL A 32 15.14 3.56 -8.42
C VAL A 32 15.31 3.73 -6.91
N SER A 33 14.99 4.91 -6.37
CA SER A 33 15.14 5.20 -4.95
C SER A 33 14.28 4.31 -4.04
N GLU A 34 13.04 4.02 -4.45
CA GLU A 34 12.13 3.21 -3.63
C GLU A 34 12.49 1.73 -3.70
N SER A 35 12.73 1.21 -4.91
CA SER A 35 13.11 -0.19 -5.12
C SER A 35 14.47 -0.52 -4.49
N GLU A 36 15.45 0.40 -4.53
CA GLU A 36 16.72 0.23 -3.83
C GLU A 36 16.53 0.18 -2.30
N TRP A 37 15.67 1.04 -1.75
CA TRP A 37 15.37 1.05 -0.31
C TRP A 37 14.67 -0.23 0.14
N LEU A 38 13.63 -0.65 -0.58
CA LEU A 38 12.89 -1.89 -0.30
C LEU A 38 13.80 -3.11 -0.43
N SER A 39 14.63 -3.14 -1.47
CA SER A 39 15.63 -4.19 -1.65
C SER A 39 16.64 -4.20 -0.51
N ALA A 40 17.24 -3.06 -0.14
CA ALA A 40 18.21 -3.01 0.95
C ALA A 40 17.60 -3.50 2.29
N ARG A 41 16.34 -3.14 2.56
CA ARG A 41 15.64 -3.51 3.79
C ARG A 41 15.23 -4.99 3.85
N PHE A 42 14.73 -5.56 2.75
CA PHE A 42 14.14 -6.91 2.74
C PHE A 42 14.96 -7.99 2.01
N ASN A 43 16.04 -7.60 1.33
CA ASN A 43 17.02 -8.50 0.71
C ASN A 43 18.29 -8.68 1.55
N SER A 44 18.46 -7.93 2.65
CA SER A 44 19.65 -8.06 3.50
C SER A 44 19.77 -9.46 4.08
N THR A 45 20.72 -10.20 3.52
CA THR A 45 21.23 -11.48 4.00
C THR A 45 21.98 -11.26 5.30
N SER A 46 21.25 -11.17 6.41
CA SER A 46 21.84 -11.50 7.70
C SER A 46 22.40 -12.93 7.57
N THR A 47 23.67 -13.10 7.92
CA THR A 47 24.48 -14.33 7.81
C THR A 47 23.88 -15.61 8.44
N SER A 48 22.66 -15.55 8.97
CA SER A 48 21.84 -16.69 9.37
C SER A 48 21.09 -17.25 8.16
N THR A 49 21.21 -18.55 7.95
CA THR A 49 20.74 -19.34 6.79
C THR A 49 19.21 -19.41 6.57
N ASN A 50 18.40 -18.49 7.11
CA ASN A 50 16.95 -18.42 6.93
C ASN A 50 16.48 -16.96 6.86
N THR A 51 16.34 -16.40 5.66
CA THR A 51 15.64 -15.12 5.47
C THR A 51 14.14 -15.38 5.42
N THR A 52 13.36 -14.70 6.25
CA THR A 52 11.90 -14.82 6.22
C THR A 52 11.33 -14.10 5.00
N ALA A 53 10.30 -14.70 4.40
CA ALA A 53 9.53 -14.09 3.32
C ALA A 53 8.71 -12.91 3.87
N PRO A 54 8.87 -11.67 3.35
CA PRO A 54 8.13 -10.53 3.85
C PRO A 54 6.66 -10.62 3.46
N LEU A 55 5.78 -10.29 4.40
CA LEU A 55 4.34 -10.14 4.16
C LEU A 55 4.03 -8.69 3.74
N VAL A 56 3.64 -8.55 2.49
CA VAL A 56 3.13 -7.31 1.89
C VAL A 56 1.60 -7.33 1.95
N VAL A 57 1.02 -6.32 2.60
CA VAL A 57 -0.42 -6.15 2.71
C VAL A 57 -0.86 -4.89 1.99
N GLU A 58 -1.89 -4.97 1.16
CA GLU A 58 -2.61 -3.80 0.65
C GLU A 58 -3.97 -3.65 1.36
N VAL A 59 -4.23 -2.46 1.91
CA VAL A 59 -5.53 -2.08 2.48
C VAL A 59 -6.32 -1.30 1.44
N GLY A 60 -7.60 -1.63 1.27
CA GLY A 60 -8.45 -0.99 0.25
C GLY A 60 -8.01 -1.37 -1.16
N THR A 61 -7.86 -2.66 -1.42
CA THR A 61 -7.25 -3.19 -2.65
C THR A 61 -7.94 -2.77 -3.95
N GLY A 62 -9.24 -2.49 -3.94
CA GLY A 62 -9.99 -2.11 -5.15
C GLY A 62 -9.88 -3.15 -6.26
N SER A 63 -9.32 -2.76 -7.41
CA SER A 63 -9.04 -3.66 -8.54
C SER A 63 -7.89 -4.65 -8.28
N GLY A 64 -7.08 -4.39 -7.25
CA GLY A 64 -5.88 -5.14 -6.88
C GLY A 64 -4.65 -4.82 -7.73
N VAL A 65 -4.69 -3.74 -8.54
CA VAL A 65 -3.61 -3.41 -9.48
C VAL A 65 -2.28 -3.13 -8.77
N VAL A 66 -2.30 -2.48 -7.60
CA VAL A 66 -1.08 -2.13 -6.86
C VAL A 66 -0.45 -3.37 -6.24
N LEU A 67 -1.21 -4.18 -5.49
CA LEU A 67 -0.69 -5.44 -4.95
C LEU A 67 -0.25 -6.42 -6.06
N ALA A 68 -0.96 -6.45 -7.19
CA ALA A 68 -0.59 -7.29 -8.33
C ALA A 68 0.72 -6.83 -8.97
N PHE A 69 0.93 -5.52 -9.12
CA PHE A 69 2.16 -4.96 -9.67
C PHE A 69 3.35 -5.28 -8.77
N VAL A 70 3.19 -5.13 -7.46
CA VAL A 70 4.19 -5.50 -6.46
C VAL A 70 4.51 -6.99 -6.51
N ALA A 71 3.48 -7.84 -6.52
CA ALA A 71 3.66 -9.28 -6.55
C ALA A 71 4.37 -9.73 -7.83
N ALA A 72 3.96 -9.22 -8.99
CA ALA A 72 4.46 -9.65 -10.29
C ALA A 72 5.90 -9.17 -10.56
N ASN A 73 6.27 -8.00 -10.04
CA ASN A 73 7.60 -7.41 -10.22
C ASN A 73 8.42 -7.40 -8.91
N SER A 74 8.17 -8.36 -8.02
CA SER A 74 8.83 -8.44 -6.71
C SER A 74 10.35 -8.53 -6.80
N HIS A 75 10.89 -9.15 -7.85
CA HIS A 75 12.33 -9.21 -8.07
C HIS A 75 12.95 -7.81 -8.28
N GLU A 76 12.29 -6.97 -9.09
CA GLU A 76 12.74 -5.63 -9.38
C GLU A 76 12.51 -4.66 -8.21
N ILE A 77 11.46 -4.87 -7.41
CA ILE A 77 11.08 -3.98 -6.30
C ILE A 77 11.78 -4.35 -4.99
N PHE A 78 11.89 -5.64 -4.67
CA PHE A 78 12.42 -6.15 -3.40
C PHE A 78 13.75 -6.90 -3.54
N GLY A 79 14.26 -7.10 -4.77
CA GLY A 79 15.44 -7.94 -5.00
C GLY A 79 15.20 -9.44 -4.78
N ARG A 80 13.95 -9.86 -4.53
CA ARG A 80 13.58 -11.24 -4.19
C ARG A 80 12.19 -11.59 -4.74
N ARG A 81 11.93 -12.89 -4.96
CA ARG A 81 10.67 -13.37 -5.55
C ARG A 81 9.77 -14.12 -4.59
N ASP A 82 10.21 -14.41 -3.39
CA ASP A 82 9.48 -15.22 -2.41
C ASP A 82 8.64 -14.37 -1.44
N ILE A 83 8.16 -13.19 -1.87
CA ILE A 83 7.28 -12.36 -1.03
C ILE A 83 5.90 -12.99 -0.89
N LEU A 84 5.25 -12.70 0.24
CA LEU A 84 3.87 -13.08 0.52
C LEU A 84 2.97 -11.86 0.35
N THR A 85 1.83 -12.01 -0.33
CA THR A 85 0.88 -10.91 -0.50
C THR A 85 -0.49 -11.22 0.09
N LEU A 86 -1.10 -10.23 0.74
CA LEU A 86 -2.45 -10.30 1.27
C LEU A 86 -3.18 -8.97 1.02
N GLY A 87 -4.44 -9.03 0.64
CA GLY A 87 -5.29 -7.83 0.46
C GLY A 87 -6.39 -7.78 1.51
N THR A 88 -6.76 -6.59 1.97
CA THR A 88 -8.00 -6.37 2.73
C THR A 88 -8.87 -5.34 2.02
N ASP A 89 -10.17 -5.58 1.94
CA ASP A 89 -11.12 -4.62 1.40
C ASP A 89 -12.49 -4.76 2.07
N VAL A 90 -13.24 -3.67 2.19
CA VAL A 90 -14.64 -3.70 2.68
C VAL A 90 -15.60 -4.17 1.60
N ASN A 91 -15.20 -4.12 0.33
CA ASN A 91 -15.98 -4.57 -0.80
C ASN A 91 -15.60 -6.01 -1.18
N ARG A 92 -16.59 -6.91 -1.10
CA ARG A 92 -16.41 -8.33 -1.49
C ARG A 92 -15.99 -8.47 -2.95
N TYR A 93 -16.52 -7.65 -3.86
CA TYR A 93 -16.17 -7.73 -5.29
C TYR A 93 -14.72 -7.29 -5.52
N ALA A 94 -14.24 -6.28 -4.81
CA ALA A 94 -12.83 -5.86 -4.83
C ALA A 94 -11.90 -6.99 -4.35
N CYS A 95 -12.25 -7.71 -3.28
CA CYS A 95 -11.49 -8.89 -2.83
C CYS A 95 -11.43 -10.00 -3.90
N LEU A 96 -12.55 -10.27 -4.59
CA LEU A 96 -12.59 -11.28 -5.64
C LEU A 96 -11.74 -10.87 -6.86
N SER A 97 -11.88 -9.62 -7.28
CA SER A 97 -11.11 -9.03 -8.39
C SER A 97 -9.62 -9.04 -8.09
N THR A 98 -9.22 -8.57 -6.90
CA THR A 98 -7.83 -8.54 -6.44
C THR A 98 -7.18 -9.92 -6.51
N ARG A 99 -7.85 -10.95 -5.99
CA ARG A 99 -7.32 -12.32 -6.07
C ARG A 99 -7.04 -12.75 -7.51
N THR A 100 -7.94 -12.42 -8.45
CA THR A 100 -7.76 -12.74 -9.87
C THR A 100 -6.61 -11.91 -10.46
N THR A 101 -6.60 -10.59 -10.26
CA THR A 101 -5.58 -9.66 -10.75
C THR A 101 -4.17 -10.09 -10.31
N VAL A 102 -3.99 -10.35 -9.02
CA VAL A 102 -2.69 -10.74 -8.46
C VAL A 102 -2.22 -12.08 -9.02
N LYS A 103 -3.10 -13.09 -9.06
CA LYS A 103 -2.73 -14.43 -9.57
C LYS A 103 -2.38 -14.40 -11.05
N THR A 104 -3.15 -13.68 -11.86
CA THR A 104 -2.88 -13.51 -13.29
C THR A 104 -1.54 -12.82 -13.51
N ALA A 105 -1.28 -11.71 -12.82
CA ALA A 105 -0.03 -10.96 -12.96
C ALA A 105 1.21 -11.78 -12.55
N ILE A 106 1.14 -12.52 -11.44
CA ILE A 106 2.22 -13.44 -11.03
C ILE A 106 2.44 -14.52 -12.10
N GLN A 107 1.36 -15.12 -12.62
CA GLN A 107 1.47 -16.15 -13.64
C GLN A 107 2.11 -15.61 -14.92
N GLU A 108 1.71 -14.44 -15.40
CA GLU A 108 2.24 -13.82 -16.61
C GLU A 108 3.72 -13.44 -16.48
N ARG A 109 4.12 -12.86 -15.34
CA ARG A 109 5.49 -12.33 -15.15
C ARG A 109 6.47 -13.35 -14.58
N GLN A 110 5.99 -14.35 -13.87
CA GLN A 110 6.83 -15.27 -13.10
C GLN A 110 6.64 -16.75 -13.47
N ALA A 111 5.93 -17.08 -14.56
CA ALA A 111 5.69 -18.47 -15.00
C ALA A 111 6.95 -19.35 -14.98
N ALA A 112 8.06 -18.83 -15.52
CA ALA A 112 9.32 -19.55 -15.66
C ALA A 112 10.28 -19.41 -14.46
N ALA A 113 9.91 -18.65 -13.42
CA ALA A 113 10.76 -18.43 -12.26
C ALA A 113 10.74 -19.62 -11.29
N ALA A 114 11.90 -19.97 -10.73
CA ALA A 114 12.04 -21.05 -9.75
C ALA A 114 11.37 -20.73 -8.41
N LEU A 115 11.38 -19.45 -8.00
CA LEU A 115 10.65 -18.91 -6.87
C LEU A 115 9.68 -17.84 -7.37
N LYS A 116 8.49 -17.80 -6.79
CA LYS A 116 7.39 -16.92 -7.20
C LYS A 116 6.74 -16.31 -5.99
N SER A 117 6.23 -15.09 -6.17
CA SER A 117 5.44 -14.43 -5.14
C SER A 117 4.21 -15.27 -4.88
N THR A 118 3.77 -15.32 -3.62
CA THR A 118 2.58 -16.10 -3.24
C THR A 118 1.51 -15.18 -2.70
N HIS A 119 0.37 -15.16 -3.38
CA HIS A 119 -0.82 -14.49 -2.87
C HIS A 119 -1.59 -15.38 -1.90
N ILE A 120 -1.58 -15.00 -0.62
CA ILE A 120 -2.19 -15.76 0.47
C ILE A 120 -3.71 -15.63 0.39
N ALA A 121 -4.22 -14.40 0.43
CA ALA A 121 -5.65 -14.15 0.49
C ALA A 121 -6.01 -12.71 0.13
N SER A 122 -7.26 -12.51 -0.29
CA SER A 122 -7.97 -11.24 -0.20
C SER A 122 -9.10 -11.40 0.81
N VAL A 123 -9.08 -10.60 1.88
CA VAL A 123 -9.93 -10.76 3.05
C VAL A 123 -10.94 -9.61 3.09
N LEU A 124 -12.21 -9.95 3.26
CA LEU A 124 -13.26 -8.98 3.53
C LEU A 124 -13.08 -8.44 4.96
N GLY A 125 -12.83 -7.14 5.11
CA GLY A 125 -12.61 -6.55 6.42
C GLY A 125 -12.43 -5.04 6.41
N ASP A 126 -12.65 -4.44 7.58
CA ASP A 126 -12.41 -3.02 7.80
C ASP A 126 -10.93 -2.78 8.13
N LEU A 127 -10.25 -2.02 7.27
CA LEU A 127 -8.82 -1.72 7.38
C LEU A 127 -8.00 -2.98 7.75
N CYS A 128 -7.19 -2.88 8.80
CA CYS A 128 -6.35 -3.96 9.31
C CYS A 128 -7.05 -4.84 10.37
N SER A 129 -8.36 -4.69 10.62
CA SER A 129 -9.07 -5.47 11.65
C SER A 129 -8.92 -7.00 11.55
N PRO A 130 -8.78 -7.62 10.35
CA PRO A 130 -8.55 -9.06 10.25
C PRO A 130 -7.09 -9.49 10.53
N LEU A 131 -6.17 -8.53 10.70
CA LEU A 131 -4.74 -8.78 10.77
C LEU A 131 -4.26 -8.82 12.21
N ARG A 132 -3.26 -9.67 12.46
CA ARG A 132 -2.61 -9.71 13.78
C ARG A 132 -1.65 -8.53 13.91
N PRO A 133 -1.63 -7.82 15.05
CA PRO A 133 -0.62 -6.80 15.29
C PRO A 133 0.80 -7.35 15.11
N GLY A 134 1.66 -6.59 14.45
CA GLY A 134 3.06 -6.94 14.22
C GLY A 134 3.31 -8.06 13.20
N SER A 135 2.30 -8.45 12.39
CA SER A 135 2.48 -9.49 11.37
C SER A 135 2.79 -8.98 9.96
N VAL A 136 2.74 -7.66 9.73
CA VAL A 136 2.86 -7.05 8.40
C VAL A 136 4.23 -6.39 8.28
N ASP A 137 4.98 -6.74 7.24
CA ASP A 137 6.30 -6.19 6.96
C ASP A 137 6.22 -4.94 6.08
N VAL A 138 5.31 -4.94 5.10
CA VAL A 138 5.02 -3.79 4.22
C VAL A 138 3.51 -3.58 4.14
N LEU A 139 3.05 -2.37 4.46
CA LEU A 139 1.66 -1.96 4.32
C LEU A 139 1.55 -0.95 3.19
N LEU A 140 0.72 -1.27 2.19
CA LEU A 140 0.34 -0.39 1.10
C LEU A 140 -1.08 0.11 1.36
N PHE A 141 -1.32 1.41 1.20
CA PHE A 141 -2.64 1.97 1.37
C PHE A 141 -2.85 3.17 0.46
N ASN A 142 -3.76 3.03 -0.50
CA ASN A 142 -4.31 4.14 -1.28
C ASN A 142 -5.73 4.44 -0.75
N PRO A 143 -5.88 5.28 0.30
CA PRO A 143 -7.15 5.48 0.98
C PRO A 143 -8.14 6.28 0.12
N PRO A 144 -9.45 6.28 0.44
CA PRO A 144 -10.37 7.29 -0.08
C PRO A 144 -9.98 8.67 0.49
N TYR A 145 -9.24 9.45 -0.29
CA TYR A 145 -8.66 10.73 0.15
C TYR A 145 -9.49 11.95 -0.23
N VAL A 146 -10.46 11.80 -1.14
CA VAL A 146 -11.31 12.90 -1.59
C VAL A 146 -12.21 13.34 -0.43
N PRO A 147 -12.18 14.63 -0.02
CA PRO A 147 -13.10 15.13 0.98
C PRO A 147 -14.54 14.92 0.51
N THR A 148 -15.31 14.17 1.28
CA THR A 148 -16.75 14.00 1.08
C THR A 148 -17.48 14.72 2.21
N GLU A 149 -18.58 15.41 1.90
CA GLU A 149 -19.37 16.13 2.91
C GLU A 149 -19.97 15.16 3.96
N GLU A 150 -20.14 13.88 3.60
CA GLU A 150 -20.57 12.81 4.49
C GLU A 150 -19.79 11.51 4.21
N LEU A 151 -19.00 11.06 5.19
CA LEU A 151 -18.51 9.68 5.24
C LEU A 151 -19.70 8.75 5.54
N PRO A 152 -19.93 7.67 4.76
CA PRO A 152 -20.92 6.66 5.13
C PRO A 152 -20.64 6.15 6.54
N ARG A 153 -21.63 6.28 7.43
CA ARG A 153 -21.46 5.91 8.84
C ARG A 153 -21.18 4.40 8.97
N LEU A 154 -20.01 4.05 9.49
CA LEU A 154 -19.73 2.74 10.04
C LEU A 154 -20.71 2.49 11.22
N PRO A 155 -21.37 1.32 11.33
CA PRO A 155 -22.24 1.03 12.47
C PRO A 155 -21.38 0.87 13.74
N LEU A 156 -21.47 1.85 14.65
CA LEU A 156 -20.73 1.89 15.91
C LEU A 156 -21.59 1.40 17.08
N VAL A 157 -21.00 0.53 17.90
CA VAL A 157 -21.43 0.27 19.29
C VAL A 157 -20.76 1.33 20.16
N THR A 158 -21.57 2.29 20.58
CA THR A 158 -21.38 3.24 21.70
C THR A 158 -20.21 4.21 21.68
N GLU A 159 -20.55 5.47 21.40
CA GLU A 159 -20.14 6.71 22.07
C GLU A 159 -18.82 6.69 22.87
N GLN A 160 -17.81 7.39 22.34
CA GLN A 160 -16.71 7.96 23.13
C GLN A 160 -16.17 9.20 22.38
N GLU A 161 -16.74 10.39 22.62
CA GLU A 161 -16.29 11.41 23.58
C GLU A 161 -15.35 12.48 22.98
N ALA A 162 -15.98 13.58 22.56
CA ALA A 162 -15.62 14.99 22.67
C ALA A 162 -14.16 15.44 22.93
N ALA A 163 -13.62 16.30 22.06
CA ALA A 163 -13.03 17.60 22.45
C ALA A 163 -12.76 18.51 21.23
N ALA A 164 -13.01 19.80 21.42
CA ALA A 164 -12.94 20.89 20.45
C ALA A 164 -11.70 21.80 20.65
N ALA A 165 -11.50 22.70 19.68
CA ALA A 165 -10.78 23.98 19.70
C ALA A 165 -9.25 24.02 19.48
N ALA A 166 -8.86 24.31 18.23
CA ALA A 166 -7.67 25.09 17.85
C ALA A 166 -7.87 25.70 16.44
N GLU A 167 -7.29 26.88 16.17
CA GLU A 167 -7.25 27.52 14.85
C GLU A 167 -6.76 26.53 13.77
N PRO A 168 -7.37 26.52 12.56
CA PRO A 168 -7.02 25.56 11.54
C PRO A 168 -5.61 25.83 11.01
N LEU A 169 -4.64 25.06 11.53
CA LEU A 169 -3.30 24.97 10.95
C LEU A 169 -3.38 24.71 9.44
N SER A 170 -2.49 25.33 8.66
CA SER A 170 -2.35 25.00 7.24
C SER A 170 -2.01 23.51 7.08
N ARG A 171 -2.38 22.91 5.95
CA ARG A 171 -2.09 21.48 5.65
C ARG A 171 -0.61 21.14 5.87
N SER A 172 0.29 22.03 5.47
CA SER A 172 1.74 21.90 5.67
C SER A 172 2.15 21.95 7.15
N ALA A 173 1.60 22.88 7.94
CA ALA A 173 1.92 22.97 9.37
C ALA A 173 1.37 21.79 10.19
N LYS A 174 0.20 21.23 9.80
CA LYS A 174 -0.30 19.96 10.37
C LYS A 174 0.66 18.81 10.08
N PHE A 175 1.10 18.69 8.83
CA PHE A 175 2.03 17.64 8.40
C PHE A 175 3.38 17.70 9.12
N GLU A 176 3.97 18.90 9.26
CA GLU A 176 5.24 19.07 10.00
C GLU A 176 5.10 18.70 11.47
N ARG A 177 4.01 19.12 12.12
CA ARG A 177 3.72 18.79 13.52
C ARG A 177 3.53 17.29 13.70
N ASP A 178 2.75 16.65 12.84
CA ASP A 178 2.47 15.23 12.94
C ASP A 178 3.74 14.40 12.60
N SER A 179 4.57 14.88 11.67
CA SER A 179 5.92 14.32 11.40
C SER A 179 6.85 14.44 12.61
N TYR A 180 6.80 15.55 13.35
CA TYR A 180 7.57 15.72 14.59
C TYR A 180 7.14 14.72 15.66
N TYR A 181 5.83 14.55 15.91
CA TYR A 181 5.36 13.56 16.87
C TYR A 181 5.72 12.14 16.47
N LEU A 182 5.66 11.81 15.18
CA LEU A 182 6.06 10.51 14.66
C LEU A 182 7.56 10.25 14.92
N SER A 183 8.41 11.26 14.72
CA SER A 183 9.87 11.17 14.99
C SER A 183 10.22 10.85 16.44
N LEU A 184 9.40 11.30 17.40
CA LEU A 184 9.59 11.02 18.83
C LEU A 184 9.30 9.56 19.20
N THR A 185 8.62 8.81 18.32
CA THR A 185 8.26 7.40 18.55
C THR A 185 9.25 6.41 17.91
N GLY A 186 10.37 6.90 17.36
CA GLY A 186 11.34 6.09 16.60
C GLY A 186 10.86 5.78 15.16
N TRP A 187 9.75 6.37 14.74
CA TRP A 187 9.20 6.26 13.40
C TRP A 187 9.66 7.45 12.54
N LYS A 188 9.99 7.17 11.29
CA LYS A 188 10.32 8.16 10.27
C LYS A 188 9.24 8.19 9.20
N ALA A 189 9.03 9.37 8.62
CA ALA A 189 8.17 9.55 7.46
C ALA A 189 8.83 10.48 6.44
N GLU A 190 8.68 10.19 5.16
CA GLU A 190 9.12 11.07 4.09
C GLU A 190 8.24 10.95 2.84
N SER A 191 8.20 12.00 2.04
CA SER A 191 7.53 11.98 0.74
C SER A 191 8.44 11.34 -0.31
N VAL A 192 7.98 10.24 -0.92
CA VAL A 192 8.75 9.42 -1.88
C VAL A 192 8.18 9.49 -3.31
N GLY A 193 6.97 10.02 -3.48
CA GLY A 193 6.35 10.22 -4.79
C GLY A 193 5.46 11.46 -4.80
N ASN A 194 5.34 12.14 -5.94
CA ASN A 194 4.40 13.25 -6.10
C ASN A 194 3.93 13.43 -7.55
N SER A 195 2.68 13.86 -7.76
CA SER A 195 2.14 14.12 -9.10
C SER A 195 2.56 15.48 -9.71
N GLY A 196 3.31 16.29 -8.98
CA GLY A 196 3.64 17.67 -9.38
C GLY A 196 2.43 18.62 -9.27
N THR A 197 2.51 19.77 -9.98
CA THR A 197 1.39 20.70 -10.16
C THR A 197 0.84 20.55 -11.57
N GLN A 198 -0.34 19.94 -11.71
CA GLN A 198 -1.14 20.02 -12.94
C GLN A 198 -2.38 20.86 -12.68
N ALA A 199 -2.80 21.57 -13.72
CA ALA A 199 -3.79 22.65 -13.69
C ALA A 199 -5.10 22.29 -12.94
N GLY A 200 -5.16 22.65 -11.64
CA GLY A 200 -6.40 22.68 -10.86
C GLY A 200 -6.74 21.44 -10.03
N TRP A 201 -5.95 20.37 -10.07
CA TRP A 201 -6.14 19.18 -9.22
C TRP A 201 -5.22 19.22 -8.00
N GLU A 202 -5.67 18.67 -6.86
CA GLU A 202 -4.85 18.59 -5.64
C GLU A 202 -3.55 17.79 -5.91
N LYS A 203 -2.43 18.24 -5.33
CA LYS A 203 -1.13 17.56 -5.45
C LYS A 203 -1.18 16.21 -4.71
N LEU A 204 -1.03 15.11 -5.45
CA LEU A 204 -0.90 13.78 -4.86
C LEU A 204 0.52 13.57 -4.36
N VAL A 205 0.66 12.89 -3.22
CA VAL A 205 1.93 12.58 -2.57
C VAL A 205 1.89 11.15 -2.03
N ILE A 206 2.94 10.37 -2.28
CA ILE A 206 3.16 9.08 -1.63
C ILE A 206 4.10 9.28 -0.45
N VAL A 207 3.69 8.80 0.72
CA VAL A 207 4.46 8.91 1.96
C VAL A 207 4.94 7.52 2.37
N ARG A 208 6.25 7.38 2.57
CA ARG A 208 6.84 6.19 3.18
C ARG A 208 6.99 6.41 4.68
N ILE A 209 6.55 5.45 5.48
CA ILE A 209 6.64 5.47 6.94
C ILE A 209 7.34 4.19 7.40
N TRP A 210 8.36 4.30 8.25
CA TRP A 210 9.12 3.15 8.74
C TRP A 210 9.70 3.39 10.14
N ARG A 211 10.03 2.33 10.86
CA ARG A 211 10.75 2.42 12.12
C ARG A 211 12.26 2.43 11.86
N ASP A 212 12.98 3.31 12.54
CA ASP A 212 14.44 3.28 12.55
C ASP A 212 14.92 2.27 13.59
N ASP A 213 15.59 1.22 13.15
CA ASP A 213 16.09 0.14 14.00
C ASP A 213 17.42 0.52 14.71
N SER A 214 17.91 1.75 14.50
CA SER A 214 19.15 2.27 15.10
C SER A 214 18.98 3.03 16.43
N GLN A 215 17.76 3.04 17.00
CA GLN A 215 17.43 3.64 18.30
C GLN A 215 17.06 2.59 19.35
#